data_AF-A0A3N5RLG3-F1
#
_entry.id   AF-A0A3N5RLG3-F1
#
_cell.length_a   1.000
_cell.length_b   1.000
_cell.length_c   1.000
_cell.angle_alpha   90.00
_cell.angle_beta   90.00
_cell.angle_gamma   90.00
#
_symmetry.space_group_name_H-M   'P 1'
#
loop_
_entity.id
_entity.type
_entity.pdbx_description
1 polymer ?
#
loop_
_entity_poly.entity_id
_entity_poly.type
_entity_poly.pdbx_seq_one_letter_code
_entity_poly.pdbx_strand_id
1 'polypeptide(L)'
;MSQCLPRHSVVVWFALCCGLLDGMAPRVWGQGARSKKGTVEKTEHEGKVTQVEVKGKTVHLTVELDGRSEPVDLLLTPKMRITVSAPGDASLFQPRAIVGSSSVFESNKELFTRKVDVYLGSLAPKPGIQRVANAGETYQVVGAVVASDDQSVTLNVEGNPRKLRFENGEAPEVWLHASDLELIRAESTIKIQGAFRGDKLVAQQVAVTLANPLTADELAGKKEKKPRATAKSAAKSKKASKGEKGEPADKGAAEDPETDDPFGLLKTKKDPGAGGKPPVDDAAKTEPDTAADDVAP
;
A
#
# COMPACT_ATOMS: atom_id res chain seq x y z
N MET A 1 30.20 -22.80 -20.54
CA MET A 1 29.73 -21.82 -21.55
C MET A 1 28.22 -21.75 -21.43
N SER A 2 27.69 -20.73 -20.77
CA SER A 2 26.25 -20.63 -20.51
C SER A 2 25.60 -19.70 -21.52
N GLN A 3 24.60 -20.18 -22.26
CA GLN A 3 23.86 -19.40 -23.24
C GLN A 3 22.68 -18.70 -22.55
N CYS A 4 22.69 -17.36 -22.52
CA CYS A 4 21.55 -16.58 -22.07
C CYS A 4 20.54 -16.41 -23.22
N LEU A 5 19.33 -16.98 -23.07
CA LEU A 5 18.23 -16.76 -24.01
C LEU A 5 17.36 -15.58 -23.54
N PRO A 6 17.01 -14.63 -24.42
CA PRO A 6 16.15 -13.50 -24.07
C PRO A 6 14.69 -13.93 -23.92
N ARG A 7 14.04 -13.53 -22.82
CA ARG A 7 12.58 -13.67 -22.64
C ARG A 7 11.87 -12.52 -23.36
N HIS A 8 11.27 -12.79 -24.51
CA HIS A 8 10.39 -11.85 -25.19
C HIS A 8 9.01 -11.80 -24.50
N SER A 9 8.64 -10.65 -23.95
CA SER A 9 7.29 -10.38 -23.45
C SER A 9 6.38 -9.94 -24.60
N VAL A 10 5.48 -10.84 -25.05
CA VAL A 10 4.52 -10.53 -26.12
C VAL A 10 3.25 -9.91 -25.51
N VAL A 11 3.06 -8.60 -25.73
CA VAL A 11 1.86 -7.87 -25.28
C VAL A 11 0.80 -7.89 -26.39
N VAL A 12 -0.20 -8.75 -26.25
CA VAL A 12 -1.31 -8.86 -27.21
C VAL A 12 -2.43 -7.89 -26.82
N TRP A 13 -2.69 -6.88 -27.67
CA TRP A 13 -3.85 -5.99 -27.53
C TRP A 13 -5.10 -6.61 -28.15
N PHE A 14 -6.22 -6.62 -27.41
CA PHE A 14 -7.53 -7.01 -27.94
C PHE A 14 -8.22 -5.81 -28.61
N ALA A 15 -8.45 -5.90 -29.92
CA ALA A 15 -9.31 -4.99 -30.64
C ALA A 15 -10.78 -5.42 -30.49
N LEU A 16 -11.57 -4.63 -29.75
CA LEU A 16 -13.01 -4.88 -29.58
C LEU A 16 -13.79 -4.31 -30.77
N CYS A 17 -14.41 -5.18 -31.57
CA CYS A 17 -15.18 -4.78 -32.75
C CYS A 17 -16.58 -4.26 -32.37
N CYS A 18 -17.02 -3.17 -33.00
CA CYS A 18 -18.33 -2.56 -32.76
C CYS A 18 -19.37 -3.01 -33.80
N GLY A 19 -20.52 -3.53 -33.35
CA GLY A 19 -21.70 -3.73 -34.20
C GLY A 19 -22.66 -2.53 -34.12
N LEU A 20 -23.14 -2.06 -35.26
CA LEU A 20 -24.18 -1.02 -35.35
C LEU A 20 -25.58 -1.61 -35.11
N LEU A 21 -26.48 -0.79 -34.59
CA LEU A 21 -27.92 -0.86 -34.86
C LEU A 21 -28.53 0.54 -34.70
N ASP A 22 -29.23 1.01 -35.73
CA ASP A 22 -29.80 2.36 -35.81
C ASP A 22 -31.19 2.46 -35.17
N GLY A 23 -31.55 3.66 -34.70
CA GLY A 23 -32.86 3.95 -34.10
C GLY A 23 -33.16 5.44 -34.03
N MET A 24 -34.29 5.87 -34.62
CA MET A 24 -34.64 7.29 -34.76
C MET A 24 -35.08 7.97 -33.44
N ALA A 25 -34.82 9.27 -33.35
CA ALA A 25 -35.06 10.11 -32.16
C ALA A 25 -36.53 10.56 -31.99
N PRO A 26 -36.86 11.12 -30.81
CA PRO A 26 -37.29 12.52 -30.83
C PRO A 26 -36.51 13.42 -29.84
N ARG A 27 -36.69 14.75 -29.99
CA ARG A 27 -36.02 15.79 -29.20
C ARG A 27 -36.50 15.83 -27.74
N VAL A 28 -35.57 15.99 -26.80
CA VAL A 28 -35.82 16.45 -25.43
C VAL A 28 -35.02 17.73 -25.18
N TRP A 29 -35.61 18.73 -24.53
CA TRP A 29 -34.96 20.01 -24.24
C TRP A 29 -33.90 19.91 -23.12
N GLY A 30 -32.86 20.74 -23.22
CA GLY A 30 -32.28 21.39 -22.04
C GLY A 30 -31.37 20.58 -21.12
N GLN A 31 -30.87 19.40 -21.50
CA GLN A 31 -29.79 18.77 -20.73
C GLN A 31 -28.44 19.40 -21.08
N GLY A 32 -27.89 20.16 -20.12
CA GLY A 32 -26.56 20.76 -20.26
C GLY A 32 -25.50 19.69 -20.54
N ALA A 33 -24.73 19.89 -21.61
CA ALA A 33 -23.78 18.90 -22.11
C ALA A 33 -22.71 18.58 -21.06
N ARG A 34 -22.92 17.47 -20.32
CA ARG A 34 -21.87 16.84 -19.51
C ARG A 34 -20.80 16.35 -20.47
N SER A 35 -19.83 17.21 -20.76
CA SER A 35 -18.67 16.91 -21.61
C SER A 35 -18.15 15.54 -21.24
N LYS A 36 -18.15 14.62 -22.22
CA LYS A 36 -17.66 13.25 -22.03
C LYS A 36 -16.21 13.39 -21.56
N LYS A 37 -16.00 13.19 -20.26
CA LYS A 37 -14.74 13.47 -19.57
C LYS A 37 -13.70 12.53 -20.15
N GLY A 38 -12.97 13.03 -21.16
CA GLY A 38 -12.09 12.23 -21.99
C GLY A 38 -11.16 11.41 -21.10
N THR A 39 -11.01 10.13 -21.43
CA THR A 39 -10.01 9.27 -20.80
C THR A 39 -8.65 9.84 -21.15
N VAL A 40 -8.14 10.74 -20.30
CA VAL A 40 -6.81 11.33 -20.45
C VAL A 40 -5.84 10.18 -20.45
N GLU A 41 -5.20 9.96 -21.59
CA GLU A 41 -4.21 8.92 -21.76
C GLU A 41 -3.12 9.13 -20.71
N LYS A 42 -2.93 8.11 -19.87
CA LYS A 42 -1.92 8.16 -18.81
C LYS A 42 -0.56 7.94 -19.46
N THR A 43 0.15 9.02 -19.75
CA THR A 43 1.56 8.92 -20.12
C THR A 43 2.33 8.41 -18.90
N GLU A 44 3.05 7.32 -19.10
CA GLU A 44 4.00 6.77 -18.14
C GLU A 44 5.39 7.30 -18.48
N HIS A 45 6.11 7.80 -17.47
CA HIS A 45 7.45 8.34 -17.59
C HIS A 45 8.36 7.56 -16.65
N GLU A 46 9.46 7.02 -17.18
CA GLU A 46 10.47 6.31 -16.40
C GLU A 46 11.68 7.23 -16.16
N GLY A 47 12.51 6.88 -15.18
CA GLY A 47 13.67 7.67 -14.80
C GLY A 47 14.26 7.30 -13.45
N LYS A 48 15.06 8.22 -12.90
CA LYS A 48 15.89 8.02 -11.71
C LYS A 48 15.78 9.19 -10.74
N VAL A 49 15.65 8.89 -9.44
CA VAL A 49 15.61 9.89 -8.37
C VAL A 49 17.04 10.33 -8.02
N THR A 50 17.39 11.60 -8.25
CA THR A 50 18.73 12.12 -7.93
C THR A 50 18.81 12.75 -6.53
N GLN A 51 17.79 13.50 -6.12
CA GLN A 51 17.73 14.17 -4.81
C GLN A 51 16.37 13.93 -4.13
N VAL A 52 16.42 13.77 -2.80
CA VAL A 52 15.25 13.54 -1.93
C VAL A 52 15.27 14.54 -0.78
N GLU A 53 14.31 15.46 -0.74
CA GLU A 53 14.16 16.41 0.37
C GLU A 53 12.85 16.17 1.13
N VAL A 54 12.96 15.65 2.35
CA VAL A 54 11.82 15.45 3.25
C VAL A 54 11.50 16.75 3.98
N LYS A 55 10.34 17.34 3.69
CA LYS A 55 9.83 18.58 4.30
C LYS A 55 8.51 18.28 5.01
N GLY A 56 8.62 17.83 6.26
CA GLY A 56 7.47 17.42 7.07
C GLY A 56 6.82 16.15 6.51
N LYS A 57 5.52 16.22 6.17
CA LYS A 57 4.78 15.09 5.57
C LYS A 57 4.83 15.06 4.03
N THR A 58 5.59 15.97 3.42
CA THR A 58 5.74 16.09 1.96
C THR A 58 7.19 15.86 1.59
N VAL A 59 7.42 15.20 0.46
CA VAL A 59 8.76 14.92 -0.05
C VAL A 59 8.89 15.56 -1.43
N HIS A 60 9.93 16.36 -1.61
CA HIS A 60 10.34 16.80 -2.94
C HIS A 60 11.34 15.77 -3.48
N LEU A 61 11.08 15.27 -4.68
CA LEU A 61 12.03 14.48 -5.45
C LEU A 61 12.48 15.30 -6.64
N THR A 62 13.79 15.38 -6.88
CA THR A 62 14.31 15.81 -8.17
C THR A 62 14.59 14.54 -8.98
N VAL A 63 14.04 14.49 -10.19
CA VAL A 63 14.00 13.27 -11.01
C VAL A 63 14.56 13.54 -12.40
N GLU A 64 15.54 12.76 -12.83
CA GLU A 64 15.97 12.69 -14.24
C GLU A 64 15.04 11.71 -14.96
N LEU A 65 14.42 12.14 -16.07
CA LEU A 65 13.43 11.35 -16.82
C LEU A 65 14.00 10.89 -18.16
N ASP A 66 13.77 9.62 -18.49
CA ASP A 66 14.21 9.05 -19.75
C ASP A 66 13.53 9.77 -20.94
N GLY A 67 14.33 10.53 -21.69
CA GLY A 67 13.88 11.40 -22.79
C GLY A 67 13.84 12.90 -22.50
N ARG A 68 14.27 13.37 -21.32
CA ARG A 68 14.56 14.79 -21.04
C ARG A 68 15.98 14.98 -20.49
N SER A 69 16.64 16.05 -20.90
CA SER A 69 17.94 16.48 -20.37
C SER A 69 17.84 17.36 -19.11
N GLU A 70 16.64 17.84 -18.79
CA GLU A 70 16.39 18.71 -17.64
C GLU A 70 15.73 17.91 -16.50
N PRO A 71 16.23 18.02 -15.25
CA PRO A 71 15.63 17.35 -14.11
C PRO A 71 14.27 17.98 -13.77
N VAL A 72 13.31 17.15 -13.35
CA VAL A 72 11.95 17.56 -13.01
C VAL A 72 11.72 17.43 -11.50
N ASP A 73 11.39 18.56 -10.86
CA ASP A 73 10.98 18.58 -9.46
C ASP A 73 9.54 18.09 -9.29
N LEU A 74 9.39 17.05 -8.47
CA LEU A 74 8.14 16.37 -8.16
C LEU A 74 7.81 16.50 -6.67
N LEU A 75 6.72 17.22 -6.36
CA LEU A 75 6.18 17.29 -5.00
C LEU A 75 5.27 16.09 -4.70
N LEU A 76 5.73 15.16 -3.88
CA LEU A 76 4.93 14.05 -3.38
C LEU A 76 4.17 14.44 -2.11
N THR A 77 2.89 14.05 -2.07
CA THR A 77 1.99 14.27 -0.92
C THR A 77 1.32 12.96 -0.48
N PRO A 78 0.97 12.77 0.80
CA PRO A 78 0.33 11.53 1.29
C PRO A 78 -1.08 11.25 0.75
N LYS A 79 -1.61 12.10 -0.15
CA LYS A 79 -2.88 11.89 -0.86
C LYS A 79 -2.69 11.26 -2.25
N MET A 80 -1.46 11.19 -2.75
CA MET A 80 -1.13 10.56 -4.03
C MET A 80 -1.03 9.05 -3.88
N ARG A 81 -1.12 8.31 -4.99
CA ARG A 81 -0.88 6.86 -5.00
C ARG A 81 0.62 6.61 -5.14
N ILE A 82 1.32 6.49 -4.03
CA ILE A 82 2.73 6.09 -3.99
C ILE A 82 2.83 4.60 -3.66
N THR A 83 3.64 3.88 -4.44
CA THR A 83 4.10 2.52 -4.15
C THR A 83 5.61 2.52 -4.14
N VAL A 84 6.23 2.23 -2.99
CA VAL A 84 7.66 1.92 -2.89
C VAL A 84 7.80 0.41 -2.90
N SER A 85 8.46 -0.12 -3.93
CA SER A 85 8.79 -1.53 -4.10
C SER A 85 10.27 -1.76 -3.80
N ALA A 86 10.59 -2.82 -3.07
CA ALA A 86 11.98 -3.22 -2.80
C ALA A 86 12.09 -4.75 -2.73
N PRO A 87 13.25 -5.35 -3.05
CA PRO A 87 13.53 -6.70 -2.61
C PRO A 87 13.57 -6.75 -1.06
N GLY A 88 13.25 -7.90 -0.48
CA GLY A 88 13.19 -8.08 0.96
C GLY A 88 13.70 -9.46 1.39
N ASP A 89 13.53 -9.77 2.67
CA ASP A 89 13.91 -11.05 3.27
C ASP A 89 12.76 -11.67 4.08
N ALA A 90 12.98 -12.88 4.60
CA ALA A 90 11.99 -13.57 5.43
C ALA A 90 11.72 -12.88 6.79
N SER A 91 12.57 -11.94 7.24
CA SER A 91 12.33 -11.17 8.46
C SER A 91 11.07 -10.28 8.36
N LEU A 92 10.64 -9.97 7.13
CA LEU A 92 9.43 -9.23 6.83
C LEU A 92 8.14 -10.01 7.14
N PHE A 93 8.19 -11.32 7.38
CA PHE A 93 7.04 -12.17 7.74
C PHE A 93 6.60 -11.99 9.21
N GLN A 94 6.52 -10.74 9.66
CA GLN A 94 6.07 -10.40 11.01
C GLN A 94 4.59 -10.77 11.21
N PRO A 95 4.18 -11.27 12.40
CA PRO A 95 2.78 -11.54 12.70
C PRO A 95 1.89 -10.34 12.41
N ARG A 96 0.78 -10.58 11.70
CA ARG A 96 -0.20 -9.59 11.19
C ARG A 96 0.26 -8.72 10.00
N ALA A 97 1.47 -8.90 9.46
CA ALA A 97 1.79 -8.36 8.14
C ALA A 97 0.84 -8.94 7.08
N ILE A 98 0.42 -8.14 6.09
CA ILE A 98 -0.39 -8.65 4.98
C ILE A 98 0.56 -9.15 3.89
N VAL A 99 0.34 -10.38 3.45
CA VAL A 99 1.15 -11.06 2.46
C VAL A 99 0.26 -11.57 1.34
N GLY A 100 0.66 -11.29 0.10
CA GLY A 100 0.17 -11.92 -1.11
C GLY A 100 1.17 -12.91 -1.67
N SER A 101 0.70 -13.89 -2.43
CA SER A 101 1.56 -14.82 -3.16
C SER A 101 0.83 -15.43 -4.36
N SER A 102 1.56 -15.72 -5.43
CA SER A 102 1.09 -16.55 -6.54
C SER A 102 1.54 -17.99 -6.29
N SER A 103 0.65 -18.83 -5.76
CA SER A 103 0.94 -20.21 -5.37
C SER A 103 0.36 -21.22 -6.36
N VAL A 104 1.06 -22.30 -6.63
CA VAL A 104 0.52 -23.47 -7.35
C VAL A 104 -0.16 -24.39 -6.34
N PHE A 105 -1.35 -24.90 -6.68
CA PHE A 105 -2.03 -25.93 -5.91
C PHE A 105 -1.64 -27.31 -6.46
N GLU A 106 -1.11 -28.18 -5.60
CA GLU A 106 -0.78 -29.56 -5.97
C GLU A 106 -1.90 -30.54 -5.58
N SER A 107 -1.92 -31.73 -6.19
CA SER A 107 -2.91 -32.80 -5.95
C SER A 107 -3.01 -33.28 -4.49
N ASN A 108 -1.96 -33.03 -3.69
CA ASN A 108 -1.91 -33.25 -2.24
C ASN A 108 -2.73 -32.20 -1.43
N LYS A 109 -3.31 -31.20 -2.10
CA LYS A 109 -4.03 -30.03 -1.55
C LYS A 109 -3.13 -29.01 -0.83
N GLU A 110 -1.83 -29.06 -1.07
CA GLU A 110 -0.87 -28.10 -0.56
C GLU A 110 -0.65 -26.95 -1.56
N LEU A 111 -0.23 -25.79 -1.05
CA LEU A 111 0.02 -24.59 -1.83
C LEU A 111 1.52 -24.30 -1.81
N PHE A 112 2.18 -24.38 -2.97
CA PHE A 112 3.61 -24.13 -3.13
C PHE A 112 3.87 -22.77 -3.77
N THR A 113 4.90 -22.07 -3.32
CA THR A 113 5.26 -20.76 -3.86
C THR A 113 6.77 -20.53 -3.97
N ARG A 114 7.14 -19.68 -4.95
CA ARG A 114 8.49 -19.13 -5.14
C ARG A 114 8.57 -17.62 -4.84
N LYS A 115 7.44 -16.91 -4.79
CA LYS A 115 7.38 -15.43 -4.70
C LYS A 115 6.37 -14.96 -3.68
N VAL A 116 6.76 -14.02 -2.83
CA VAL A 116 5.94 -13.57 -1.70
C VAL A 116 5.98 -12.04 -1.60
N ASP A 117 4.82 -11.41 -1.77
CA ASP A 117 4.64 -9.97 -1.79
C ASP A 117 4.13 -9.48 -0.42
N VAL A 118 4.98 -8.79 0.34
CA VAL A 118 4.66 -8.21 1.65
C VAL A 118 4.11 -6.80 1.48
N TYR A 119 2.91 -6.52 1.98
CA TYR A 119 2.25 -5.22 1.84
C TYR A 119 2.20 -4.44 3.17
N LEU A 120 2.73 -3.21 3.15
CA LEU A 120 2.70 -2.28 4.26
C LEU A 120 1.87 -1.03 3.94
N GLY A 121 1.12 -0.55 4.94
CA GLY A 121 0.25 0.61 4.82
C GLY A 121 -1.03 0.31 4.03
N SER A 122 -1.49 1.27 3.22
CA SER A 122 -2.80 1.22 2.56
C SER A 122 -2.82 0.50 1.21
N LEU A 123 -1.73 -0.15 0.82
CA LEU A 123 -1.61 -0.90 -0.44
C LEU A 123 -2.01 -2.39 -0.32
N ALA A 124 -2.24 -2.88 0.90
CA ALA A 124 -2.65 -4.25 1.16
C ALA A 124 -3.90 -4.64 0.33
N PRO A 125 -3.84 -5.66 -0.53
CA PRO A 125 -5.01 -6.20 -1.18
C PRO A 125 -5.98 -6.81 -0.15
N LYS A 126 -7.24 -7.02 -0.56
CA LYS A 126 -8.19 -7.76 0.29
C LYS A 126 -7.69 -9.20 0.46
N PRO A 127 -7.71 -9.75 1.69
CA PRO A 127 -7.51 -11.18 1.91
C PRO A 127 -8.51 -12.02 1.11
N GLY A 128 -8.08 -13.22 0.72
CA GLY A 128 -8.89 -14.19 -0.04
C GLY A 128 -8.01 -15.14 -0.87
N ILE A 129 -8.65 -16.07 -1.57
CA ILE A 129 -8.01 -16.95 -2.56
C ILE A 129 -8.73 -16.76 -3.91
N GLN A 130 -7.98 -16.44 -4.97
CA GLN A 130 -8.52 -16.24 -6.31
C GLN A 130 -7.72 -17.05 -7.32
N ARG A 131 -8.38 -17.84 -8.18
CA ARG A 131 -7.69 -18.58 -9.25
C ARG A 131 -7.19 -17.59 -10.31
N VAL A 132 -5.91 -17.68 -10.67
CA VAL A 132 -5.32 -16.79 -11.68
C VAL A 132 -5.78 -17.24 -13.07
N ALA A 133 -6.50 -16.35 -13.77
CA ALA A 133 -6.99 -16.63 -15.12
C ALA A 133 -5.81 -16.97 -16.06
N ASN A 134 -6.01 -17.98 -16.91
CA ASN A 134 -5.04 -18.48 -17.89
C ASN A 134 -3.74 -19.11 -17.32
N ALA A 135 -3.59 -19.23 -15.99
CA ALA A 135 -2.38 -19.77 -15.35
C ALA A 135 -2.58 -21.18 -14.73
N GLY A 136 -3.41 -22.02 -15.34
CA GLY A 136 -3.61 -23.41 -14.91
C GLY A 136 -4.18 -23.54 -13.50
N GLU A 137 -3.46 -24.19 -12.60
CA GLU A 137 -3.82 -24.40 -11.18
C GLU A 137 -3.09 -23.43 -10.24
N THR A 138 -2.74 -22.24 -10.76
CA THR A 138 -2.19 -21.14 -9.97
C THR A 138 -3.30 -20.34 -9.29
N TYR A 139 -3.10 -20.04 -8.01
CA TYR A 139 -3.99 -19.25 -7.16
C TYR A 139 -3.22 -18.08 -6.56
N GLN A 140 -3.80 -16.88 -6.65
CA GLN A 140 -3.37 -15.74 -5.86
C GLN A 140 -3.98 -15.87 -4.47
N VAL A 141 -3.12 -16.02 -3.47
CA VAL A 141 -3.49 -16.12 -2.04
C VAL A 141 -3.08 -14.82 -1.36
N VAL A 142 -4.00 -14.19 -0.62
CA VAL A 142 -3.70 -13.00 0.19
C VAL A 142 -4.23 -13.22 1.61
N GLY A 143 -3.41 -12.96 2.63
CA GLY A 143 -3.79 -13.12 4.02
C GLY A 143 -2.86 -12.40 5.00
N ALA A 144 -3.20 -12.44 6.28
CA ALA A 144 -2.35 -11.89 7.34
C ALA A 144 -1.45 -12.99 7.91
N VAL A 145 -0.14 -12.75 8.06
CA VAL A 145 0.79 -13.74 8.63
C VAL A 145 0.39 -14.10 10.06
N VAL A 146 0.27 -15.39 10.33
CA VAL A 146 0.03 -15.97 11.66
C VAL A 146 1.34 -16.49 12.25
N ALA A 147 2.12 -17.21 11.43
CA ALA A 147 3.41 -17.78 11.77
C ALA A 147 4.23 -18.00 10.48
N SER A 148 5.54 -18.08 10.63
CA SER A 148 6.50 -18.44 9.57
C SER A 148 7.54 -19.40 10.10
N ASP A 149 7.98 -20.34 9.28
CA ASP A 149 9.13 -21.19 9.50
C ASP A 149 10.04 -21.17 8.25
N ASP A 150 11.24 -21.76 8.31
CA ASP A 150 12.23 -21.66 7.23
C ASP A 150 11.76 -22.28 5.89
N GLN A 151 10.67 -23.05 5.89
CA GLN A 151 10.13 -23.75 4.73
C GLN A 151 8.72 -23.31 4.35
N SER A 152 8.12 -22.35 5.07
CA SER A 152 6.73 -21.95 4.84
C SER A 152 6.27 -20.68 5.56
N VAL A 153 5.15 -20.12 5.09
CA VAL A 153 4.40 -19.08 5.80
C VAL A 153 2.95 -19.51 5.99
N THR A 154 2.41 -19.34 7.19
CA THR A 154 1.00 -19.61 7.52
C THR A 154 0.22 -18.30 7.53
N LEU A 155 -0.70 -18.15 6.60
CA LEU A 155 -1.54 -16.97 6.43
C LEU A 155 -2.96 -17.23 6.96
N ASN A 156 -3.54 -16.27 7.67
CA ASN A 156 -4.97 -16.20 7.93
C ASN A 156 -5.65 -15.58 6.71
N VAL A 157 -6.43 -16.40 6.00
CA VAL A 157 -7.21 -16.02 4.82
C VAL A 157 -8.68 -16.14 5.17
N GLU A 158 -9.37 -15.01 5.28
CA GLU A 158 -10.82 -14.94 5.59
C GLU A 158 -11.22 -15.72 6.86
N GLY A 159 -10.37 -15.69 7.89
CA GLY A 159 -10.57 -16.40 9.17
C GLY A 159 -9.99 -17.81 9.20
N ASN A 160 -9.53 -18.35 8.06
CA ASN A 160 -9.03 -19.72 7.93
C ASN A 160 -7.50 -19.72 7.80
N PRO A 161 -6.75 -20.46 8.65
CA PRO A 161 -5.32 -20.61 8.46
C PRO A 161 -5.01 -21.47 7.23
N ARG A 162 -4.09 -20.99 6.39
CA ARG A 162 -3.58 -21.67 5.18
C ARG A 162 -2.06 -21.66 5.21
N LYS A 163 -1.44 -22.83 5.08
CA LYS A 163 0.01 -22.99 5.02
C LYS A 163 0.47 -22.93 3.57
N LEU A 164 1.30 -21.93 3.22
CA LEU A 164 2.02 -21.85 1.95
C LEU A 164 3.43 -22.43 2.16
N ARG A 165 3.75 -23.52 1.49
CA ARG A 165 5.10 -24.10 1.49
C ARG A 165 5.96 -23.37 0.47
N PHE A 166 7.24 -23.21 0.76
CA PHE A 166 8.20 -22.71 -0.22
C PHE A 166 8.65 -23.87 -1.12
N GLU A 167 8.75 -23.61 -2.42
CA GLU A 167 9.07 -24.67 -3.39
C GLU A 167 10.48 -25.24 -3.16
N ASN A 168 10.61 -26.57 -3.22
CA ASN A 168 11.87 -27.30 -2.95
C ASN A 168 12.47 -27.09 -1.54
N GLY A 169 11.79 -26.37 -0.64
CA GLY A 169 12.34 -25.96 0.65
C GLY A 169 13.36 -24.83 0.59
N GLU A 170 13.47 -24.13 -0.55
CA GLU A 170 14.30 -22.93 -0.70
C GLU A 170 13.59 -21.69 -0.14
N ALA A 171 14.33 -20.67 0.28
CA ALA A 171 13.72 -19.41 0.71
C ALA A 171 13.09 -18.68 -0.49
N PRO A 172 11.87 -18.11 -0.36
CA PRO A 172 11.16 -17.50 -1.47
C PRO A 172 11.76 -16.13 -1.85
N GLU A 173 11.55 -15.71 -3.08
CA GLU A 173 11.83 -14.34 -3.52
C GLU A 173 10.81 -13.38 -2.88
N VAL A 174 11.24 -12.65 -1.84
CA VAL A 174 10.40 -11.70 -1.11
C VAL A 174 10.48 -10.30 -1.73
N TRP A 175 9.32 -9.72 -2.02
CA TRP A 175 9.17 -8.31 -2.40
C TRP A 175 8.37 -7.56 -1.35
N LEU A 176 8.79 -6.34 -1.05
CA LEU A 176 8.11 -5.42 -0.14
C LEU A 176 7.42 -4.32 -0.95
N HIS A 177 6.14 -4.06 -0.67
CA HIS A 177 5.37 -2.95 -1.22
C HIS A 177 4.82 -2.07 -0.11
N ALA A 178 5.29 -0.82 -0.02
CA ALA A 178 4.94 0.12 1.03
C ALA A 178 4.40 1.45 0.48
N SER A 179 3.46 2.06 1.20
CA SER A 179 2.94 3.42 0.89
C SER A 179 3.68 4.54 1.63
N ASP A 180 4.87 4.28 2.18
CA ASP A 180 5.64 5.24 2.99
C ASP A 180 6.59 6.07 2.12
N LEU A 181 6.41 7.40 2.16
CA LEU A 181 7.28 8.37 1.49
C LEU A 181 8.70 8.40 2.07
N GLU A 182 8.86 8.08 3.35
CA GLU A 182 10.16 8.08 4.02
C GLU A 182 11.02 6.84 3.66
N LEU A 183 10.55 5.92 2.79
CA LEU A 183 11.35 4.81 2.26
C LEU A 183 12.03 5.13 0.92
N ILE A 184 11.68 6.26 0.29
CA ILE A 184 12.26 6.68 -0.98
C ILE A 184 13.71 7.12 -0.75
N ARG A 185 14.65 6.47 -1.44
CA ARG A 185 16.09 6.79 -1.41
C ARG A 185 16.50 7.49 -2.72
N ALA A 186 17.56 8.28 -2.68
CA ALA A 186 18.25 8.69 -3.90
C ALA A 186 18.78 7.45 -4.66
N GLU A 187 19.10 7.62 -5.94
CA GLU A 187 19.52 6.57 -6.89
C GLU A 187 18.43 5.53 -7.25
N SER A 188 17.22 5.63 -6.68
CA SER A 188 16.11 4.72 -6.97
C SER A 188 15.52 4.92 -8.36
N THR A 189 15.13 3.83 -9.02
CA THR A 189 14.32 3.88 -10.26
C THR A 189 12.90 4.34 -9.93
N ILE A 190 12.30 5.16 -10.79
CA ILE A 190 10.96 5.71 -10.58
C ILE A 190 10.14 5.65 -11.88
N LYS A 191 8.88 5.20 -11.77
CA LYS A 191 7.87 5.26 -12.82
C LYS A 191 6.73 6.17 -12.38
N ILE A 192 6.41 7.16 -13.21
CA ILE A 192 5.42 8.20 -12.93
C ILE A 192 4.30 8.08 -13.96
N GLN A 193 3.10 7.70 -13.51
CA GLN A 193 1.89 7.84 -14.31
C GLN A 193 1.30 9.23 -14.06
N GLY A 194 1.33 10.09 -15.08
CA GLY A 194 0.94 11.49 -14.96
C GLY A 194 0.65 12.14 -16.30
N ALA A 195 0.69 13.46 -16.33
CA ALA A 195 0.72 14.24 -17.57
C ALA A 195 1.39 15.60 -17.31
N PHE A 196 2.13 16.12 -18.29
CA PHE A 196 2.68 17.48 -18.23
C PHE A 196 1.57 18.53 -18.40
N ARG A 197 1.71 19.66 -17.69
CA ARG A 197 0.87 20.85 -17.83
C ARG A 197 1.75 22.08 -17.94
N GLY A 198 2.12 22.42 -19.18
CA GLY A 198 3.35 23.18 -19.42
C GLY A 198 4.53 22.39 -18.86
N ASP A 199 5.45 23.08 -18.20
CA ASP A 199 6.72 22.51 -17.74
C ASP A 199 6.57 21.63 -16.48
N LYS A 200 5.39 21.60 -15.86
CA LYS A 200 5.13 20.89 -14.60
C LYS A 200 4.49 19.53 -14.83
N LEU A 201 5.15 18.47 -14.39
CA LEU A 201 4.63 17.10 -14.40
C LEU A 201 3.60 16.92 -13.28
N VAL A 202 2.34 16.65 -13.64
CA VAL A 202 1.27 16.34 -12.68
C VAL A 202 1.12 14.83 -12.56
N ALA A 203 1.87 14.23 -11.63
CA ALA A 203 1.77 12.82 -11.30
C ALA A 203 0.42 12.48 -10.65
N GLN A 204 -0.17 11.35 -11.03
CA GLN A 204 -1.36 10.76 -10.41
C GLN A 204 -1.00 9.55 -9.55
N GLN A 205 -0.03 8.76 -10.02
CA GLN A 205 0.50 7.57 -9.35
C GLN A 205 2.02 7.50 -9.59
N VAL A 206 2.75 7.06 -8.57
CA VAL A 206 4.22 7.00 -8.57
C VAL A 206 4.63 5.64 -8.01
N ALA A 207 5.38 4.87 -8.79
CA ALA A 207 6.04 3.66 -8.34
C ALA A 207 7.54 3.92 -8.23
N VAL A 208 8.15 3.64 -7.08
CA VAL A 208 9.60 3.74 -6.86
C VAL A 208 10.11 2.33 -6.62
N THR A 209 11.17 1.92 -7.32
CA THR A 209 11.84 0.63 -7.10
C THR A 209 13.22 0.89 -6.47
N LEU A 210 13.41 0.38 -5.26
CA LEU A 210 14.71 0.39 -4.58
C LEU A 210 15.55 -0.80 -5.08
N ALA A 211 16.83 -0.57 -5.37
CA ALA A 211 17.77 -1.63 -5.74
C ALA A 211 18.31 -2.40 -4.51
N ASN A 212 18.40 -1.72 -3.36
CA ASN A 212 18.89 -2.32 -2.12
C ASN A 212 17.74 -3.04 -1.38
N PRO A 213 17.99 -4.22 -0.78
CA PRO A 213 16.99 -4.92 0.00
C PRO A 213 16.64 -4.18 1.29
N LEU A 214 15.38 -4.32 1.72
CA LEU A 214 14.89 -3.80 3.01
C LEU A 214 14.62 -4.96 3.98
N THR A 215 15.19 -4.89 5.18
CA THR A 215 14.95 -5.84 6.27
C THR A 215 13.93 -5.30 7.27
N ALA A 216 13.40 -6.17 8.14
CA ALA A 216 12.54 -5.78 9.25
C ALA A 216 13.17 -4.71 10.17
N ASP A 217 14.48 -4.77 10.41
CA ASP A 217 15.18 -3.87 11.32
C ASP A 217 15.27 -2.44 10.77
N GLU A 218 15.46 -2.24 9.46
CA GLU A 218 15.41 -0.90 8.87
C GLU A 218 14.00 -0.28 8.95
N LEU A 219 12.95 -1.10 8.90
CA LEU A 219 11.56 -0.65 9.01
C LEU A 219 11.15 -0.34 10.46
N ALA A 220 11.61 -1.15 11.43
CA ALA A 220 11.36 -0.95 12.85
C ALA A 220 12.25 0.16 13.45
N GLY A 221 13.50 0.27 12.99
CA GLY A 221 14.55 1.14 13.51
C GLY A 221 14.31 2.64 13.34
N LYS A 222 13.38 3.05 12.46
CA LYS A 222 12.96 4.46 12.27
C LYS A 222 12.44 5.17 13.54
N LYS A 223 12.32 4.47 14.67
CA LYS A 223 12.04 5.05 15.99
C LYS A 223 13.30 5.31 16.84
N GLU A 224 14.48 5.40 16.23
CA GLU A 224 15.65 6.04 16.85
C GLU A 224 15.31 7.47 17.30
N LYS A 225 14.96 7.61 18.57
CA LYS A 225 14.81 8.89 19.24
C LYS A 225 16.18 9.56 19.22
N LYS A 226 16.38 10.52 18.30
CA LYS A 226 17.46 11.50 18.35
C LYS A 226 17.70 11.87 19.83
N PRO A 227 18.88 11.59 20.41
CA PRO A 227 19.08 11.74 21.85
C PRO A 227 18.78 13.19 22.21
N ARG A 228 17.65 13.39 22.91
CA ARG A 228 17.19 14.72 23.32
C ARG A 228 18.21 15.22 24.34
N ALA A 229 19.21 15.96 23.84
CA ALA A 229 20.33 16.45 24.62
C ALA A 229 19.80 17.01 25.93
N THR A 230 20.13 16.35 27.03
CA THR A 230 19.66 16.72 28.35
C THR A 230 20.19 18.13 28.61
N ALA A 231 19.27 19.10 28.60
CA ALA A 231 19.62 20.50 28.75
C ALA A 231 20.29 20.67 30.11
N LYS A 232 21.63 20.70 30.09
CA LYS A 232 22.47 20.74 31.28
C LYS A 232 22.20 22.07 31.95
N SER A 233 21.35 22.05 32.97
CA SER A 233 20.80 23.23 33.62
C SER A 233 21.93 24.01 34.29
N ALA A 234 22.44 25.00 33.56
CA ALA A 234 23.46 25.91 34.07
C ALA A 234 22.88 26.69 35.25
N ALA A 235 23.22 26.23 36.46
CA ALA A 235 22.72 26.80 37.70
C ALA A 235 23.06 28.30 37.74
N LYS A 236 22.03 29.13 37.82
CA LYS A 236 22.11 30.60 37.65
C LYS A 236 22.79 31.23 38.87
N SER A 237 24.13 31.23 38.87
CA SER A 237 24.92 31.83 39.93
C SER A 237 24.71 33.34 40.00
N LYS A 238 24.68 33.85 41.23
CA LYS A 238 24.19 35.17 41.65
C LYS A 238 24.88 36.33 40.91
N LYS A 239 24.10 37.34 40.48
CA LYS A 239 24.60 38.68 40.12
C LYS A 239 23.81 39.77 40.87
N ALA A 240 24.53 40.60 41.62
CA ALA A 240 24.13 41.87 42.24
C ALA A 240 25.41 42.76 42.24
N SER A 241 25.42 44.10 42.24
CA SER A 241 24.41 45.19 42.11
C SER A 241 25.10 46.35 41.32
N LYS A 242 24.75 47.66 41.28
CA LYS A 242 23.67 48.53 41.81
C LYS A 242 23.42 49.65 40.76
N GLY A 243 22.20 50.20 40.72
CA GLY A 243 21.83 51.46 40.04
C GLY A 243 20.44 51.30 39.42
N GLU A 244 19.37 52.04 39.79
CA GLU A 244 19.17 53.50 39.75
C GLU A 244 19.44 54.09 38.34
N LYS A 245 18.52 54.84 37.71
CA LYS A 245 17.32 55.57 38.19
C LYS A 245 16.37 55.90 37.03
N GLY A 246 15.04 55.96 37.23
CA GLY A 246 14.11 56.56 36.25
C GLY A 246 12.71 55.93 36.14
N GLU A 247 11.70 56.63 36.69
CA GLU A 247 10.24 56.45 36.54
C GLU A 247 9.66 57.82 36.05
N PRO A 248 8.36 58.02 35.69
CA PRO A 248 7.23 57.07 35.63
C PRO A 248 6.27 57.23 34.40
N ALA A 249 5.13 56.49 34.45
CA ALA A 249 3.82 56.77 33.79
C ALA A 249 3.66 56.43 32.27
N ASP A 250 2.46 56.09 31.74
CA ASP A 250 1.11 55.97 32.38
C ASP A 250 0.19 54.83 31.83
N LYS A 251 -0.88 54.56 32.60
CA LYS A 251 -2.07 53.65 32.52
C LYS A 251 -2.57 53.03 31.19
N GLY A 252 -3.25 51.87 31.36
CA GLY A 252 -4.31 51.33 30.48
C GLY A 252 -4.24 49.79 30.27
N ALA A 253 -4.88 48.87 31.02
CA ALA A 253 -5.98 48.85 31.99
C ALA A 253 -7.39 48.46 31.46
N ALA A 254 -7.60 47.15 31.23
CA ALA A 254 -8.83 46.32 31.31
C ALA A 254 -8.37 44.85 31.08
N GLU A 255 -8.76 43.77 31.77
CA GLU A 255 -10.08 43.30 32.27
C GLU A 255 -10.97 42.80 31.11
N ASP A 256 -11.48 41.56 31.05
CA ASP A 256 -11.64 40.49 32.08
C ASP A 256 -11.29 39.06 31.61
N PRO A 257 -11.12 38.09 32.54
CA PRO A 257 -11.05 36.65 32.29
C PRO A 257 -12.43 35.95 32.44
N GLU A 258 -12.41 34.63 32.66
CA GLU A 258 -13.54 33.71 32.93
C GLU A 258 -14.51 33.39 31.77
N THR A 259 -14.50 32.11 31.37
CA THR A 259 -15.72 31.36 31.04
C THR A 259 -15.46 29.89 31.32
N ASP A 260 -15.89 29.40 32.49
CA ASP A 260 -15.90 27.97 32.81
C ASP A 260 -17.05 27.27 32.10
N ASP A 261 -16.78 26.17 31.39
CA ASP A 261 -17.80 25.37 30.70
C ASP A 261 -17.79 23.88 31.17
N PRO A 262 -18.20 23.57 32.43
CA PRO A 262 -17.98 22.27 33.05
C PRO A 262 -19.09 21.23 32.84
N PHE A 263 -20.05 21.42 31.92
CA PHE A 263 -21.25 20.56 31.81
C PHE A 263 -21.65 20.08 30.38
N GLY A 264 -20.74 19.37 29.70
CA GLY A 264 -21.01 18.67 28.43
C GLY A 264 -21.78 17.32 28.53
N LEU A 265 -22.74 17.19 29.44
CA LEU A 265 -23.21 15.89 29.96
C LEU A 265 -24.38 15.24 29.17
N LEU A 266 -24.16 14.86 27.90
CA LEU A 266 -25.17 14.16 27.09
C LEU A 266 -25.03 12.64 27.09
N LYS A 267 -25.90 11.96 27.85
CA LYS A 267 -26.07 10.50 27.88
C LYS A 267 -27.08 10.06 26.82
N THR A 268 -26.69 9.17 25.92
CA THR A 268 -27.64 8.41 25.05
C THR A 268 -27.50 6.91 25.29
N LYS A 269 -28.34 6.37 26.18
CA LYS A 269 -28.60 4.93 26.27
C LYS A 269 -29.63 4.55 25.22
N LYS A 270 -29.27 3.74 24.20
CA LYS A 270 -30.13 2.94 23.31
C LYS A 270 -29.22 2.19 22.31
N ASP A 271 -29.49 0.96 21.86
CA ASP A 271 -30.52 -0.04 22.17
C ASP A 271 -29.86 -1.44 22.24
N PRO A 272 -30.30 -2.37 23.12
CA PRO A 272 -29.90 -3.77 23.05
C PRO A 272 -30.89 -4.59 22.20
N GLY A 273 -30.62 -4.73 20.90
CA GLY A 273 -31.18 -5.85 20.12
C GLY A 273 -30.54 -7.16 20.61
N ALA A 274 -31.24 -8.25 20.93
CA ALA A 274 -32.37 -8.87 20.22
C ALA A 274 -32.03 -9.11 18.74
N GLY A 275 -32.03 -10.34 18.23
CA GLY A 275 -32.40 -11.59 18.88
C GLY A 275 -32.73 -12.69 17.86
N GLY A 276 -31.82 -12.95 16.93
CA GLY A 276 -32.03 -13.93 15.85
C GLY A 276 -31.52 -15.32 16.24
N LYS A 277 -32.43 -16.28 16.40
CA LYS A 277 -32.08 -17.71 16.31
C LYS A 277 -31.81 -18.06 14.83
N PRO A 278 -30.90 -19.00 14.53
CA PRO A 278 -30.82 -19.58 13.19
C PRO A 278 -32.08 -20.40 12.89
N PRO A 279 -32.58 -20.43 11.64
CA PRO A 279 -33.40 -21.54 11.17
C PRO A 279 -32.56 -22.82 11.17
N VAL A 280 -33.20 -23.93 11.52
CA VAL A 280 -32.63 -25.28 11.40
C VAL A 280 -33.43 -25.96 10.31
N ASP A 281 -32.77 -26.37 9.22
CA ASP A 281 -33.41 -27.04 8.08
C ASP A 281 -32.70 -28.38 7.83
N ASP A 282 -33.23 -29.44 8.45
CA ASP A 282 -32.86 -30.83 8.23
C ASP A 282 -33.42 -31.35 6.89
N ALA A 283 -32.65 -31.24 5.80
CA ALA A 283 -32.90 -31.92 4.53
C ALA A 283 -31.62 -31.93 3.64
N ALA A 284 -31.27 -33.00 2.91
CA ALA A 284 -31.80 -34.36 2.91
C ALA A 284 -30.69 -35.38 2.57
N LYS A 285 -30.92 -36.63 2.93
CA LYS A 285 -30.04 -37.77 2.65
C LYS A 285 -30.15 -38.21 1.19
N THR A 286 -29.07 -38.12 0.42
CA THR A 286 -28.99 -38.68 -0.95
C THR A 286 -27.66 -39.40 -1.17
N GLU A 287 -27.66 -40.70 -0.90
CA GLU A 287 -26.72 -41.64 -1.54
C GLU A 287 -27.15 -41.82 -3.01
N PRO A 288 -26.21 -42.03 -3.94
CA PRO A 288 -26.32 -43.29 -4.68
C PRO A 288 -24.99 -43.98 -5.02
N ASP A 289 -25.07 -45.31 -4.98
CA ASP A 289 -24.43 -46.29 -5.84
C ASP A 289 -22.94 -46.18 -6.19
N THR A 290 -22.21 -47.10 -5.56
CA THR A 290 -21.12 -47.84 -6.22
C THR A 290 -21.57 -48.42 -7.57
N ALA A 291 -20.90 -48.02 -8.64
CA ALA A 291 -20.81 -48.81 -9.87
C ALA A 291 -19.39 -49.37 -9.98
N ALA A 292 -19.27 -50.64 -10.36
CA ALA A 292 -17.99 -51.31 -10.58
C ALA A 292 -18.01 -51.99 -11.96
N ASP A 293 -16.98 -51.70 -12.75
CA ASP A 293 -16.49 -52.48 -13.88
C ASP A 293 -14.98 -52.64 -13.59
N ASP A 294 -14.47 -53.86 -13.42
CA ASP A 294 -14.01 -54.79 -14.48
C ASP A 294 -12.98 -54.14 -15.45
N VAL A 295 -11.71 -54.56 -15.53
CA VAL A 295 -11.16 -55.92 -15.83
C VAL A 295 -11.60 -56.33 -17.23
N ALA A 296 -10.77 -56.62 -18.23
CA ALA A 296 -9.30 -56.65 -18.43
C ALA A 296 -9.07 -56.68 -19.98
N PRO A 297 -7.89 -57.05 -20.55
CA PRO A 297 -6.52 -57.15 -20.02
C PRO A 297 -5.50 -56.21 -20.69
#